data_AF-A0A9Q4E5U6-F1
#
_entry.id   AF-A0A9Q4E5U6-F1
#
_cell.length_a   1.000
_cell.length_b   1.000
_cell.length_c   1.000
_cell.angle_alpha   90.00
_cell.angle_beta   90.00
_cell.angle_gamma   90.00
#
_symmetry.space_group_name_H-M   'P 1'
#
loop_
_entity.id
_entity.type
_entity.pdbx_description
1 polymer ?
#
loop_
_entity_poly.entity_id
_entity_poly.type
_entity_poly.pdbx_seq_one_letter_code
_entity_poly.pdbx_strand_id
1 'polypeptide(L)'
;MRLSEAIKHLAVGAVDSESPVDIMPAEVVSVSPVEIKLNENEKLIIPSDLIIIPKRLRAGGDEELKMGENVMVVSLKGGQSFFILDKI
;
A
#
# COMPACT_ATOMS: atom_id res chain seq x y z
N MET A 1 6.13 -39.94 -3.83
CA MET A 1 6.89 -38.79 -3.31
C MET A 1 7.71 -39.23 -2.12
N ARG A 2 8.97 -38.82 -2.05
CA ARG A 2 9.81 -38.98 -0.84
C ARG A 2 9.45 -37.91 0.19
N LEU A 3 9.65 -38.18 1.48
CA LEU A 3 9.39 -37.20 2.56
C LEU A 3 10.13 -35.86 2.33
N SER A 4 11.36 -35.93 1.83
CA SER A 4 12.15 -34.75 1.47
C SER A 4 11.53 -33.91 0.35
N GLU A 5 10.85 -34.54 -0.61
CA GLU A 5 10.13 -33.84 -1.69
C GLU A 5 8.87 -33.17 -1.16
N ALA A 6 8.15 -33.83 -0.23
CA ALA A 6 6.98 -33.23 0.42
C ALA A 6 7.37 -31.99 1.25
N ILE A 7 8.45 -32.07 2.04
CA ILE A 7 8.96 -30.93 2.80
C ILE A 7 9.38 -29.78 1.86
N LYS A 8 10.09 -30.09 0.77
CA LYS A 8 10.46 -29.08 -0.23
C LYS A 8 9.24 -28.43 -0.87
N HIS A 9 8.22 -29.21 -1.24
CA HIS A 9 7.00 -28.69 -1.85
C HIS A 9 6.22 -27.79 -0.88
N LEU A 10 6.14 -28.16 0.40
CA LEU A 10 5.52 -27.34 1.44
C LEU A 10 6.28 -26.03 1.64
N ALA A 11 7.61 -26.08 1.68
CA ALA A 11 8.45 -24.90 1.84
C ALA A 11 8.34 -23.93 0.64
N VAL A 12 8.39 -24.45 -0.59
CA VAL A 12 8.21 -23.64 -1.81
C VAL A 12 6.80 -23.05 -1.85
N GLY A 13 5.78 -23.85 -1.56
CA GLY A 13 4.40 -23.37 -1.54
C GLY A 13 4.16 -22.27 -0.50
N ALA A 14 4.83 -22.31 0.65
CA ALA A 14 4.74 -21.26 1.67
C ALA A 14 5.36 -19.94 1.19
N VAL A 15 6.52 -20.01 0.52
CA VAL A 15 7.20 -18.82 -0.03
C VAL A 15 6.40 -18.22 -1.19
N ASP A 16 5.89 -19.05 -2.09
CA ASP A 16 5.10 -18.59 -3.24
C ASP A 16 3.75 -17.99 -2.82
N SER A 17 3.20 -18.43 -1.68
CA SER A 17 1.93 -17.91 -1.12
C SER A 17 2.11 -16.61 -0.34
N GLU A 18 3.35 -16.17 -0.11
CA GLU A 18 3.62 -14.92 0.58
C GLU A 18 3.31 -13.76 -0.38
N SER A 19 2.18 -13.08 -0.20
CA SER A 19 1.89 -11.83 -0.93
C SER A 19 2.75 -10.69 -0.38
N PRO A 20 3.80 -10.23 -1.09
CA PRO A 20 4.72 -9.23 -0.58
C PRO A 20 4.12 -7.82 -0.60
N VAL A 21 3.10 -7.62 -1.44
CA VAL A 21 2.37 -6.38 -1.63
C VAL A 21 0.87 -6.61 -1.41
N ASP A 22 0.21 -5.61 -0.85
CA ASP A 22 -1.25 -5.54 -0.78
C ASP A 22 -1.72 -4.24 -1.42
N ILE A 23 -2.79 -4.31 -2.22
CA ILE A 23 -3.32 -3.17 -2.99
C ILE A 23 -4.72 -2.86 -2.50
N MET A 24 -4.93 -1.66 -2.00
CA MET A 24 -6.18 -1.27 -1.35
C MET A 24 -6.55 0.20 -1.63
N PRO A 25 -7.86 0.51 -1.74
CA PRO A 25 -8.32 1.89 -1.87
C PRO A 25 -8.21 2.63 -0.54
N ALA A 26 -7.87 3.91 -0.62
CA ALA A 26 -7.76 4.81 0.52
C ALA A 26 -8.31 6.19 0.17
N GLU A 27 -8.71 6.95 1.18
CA GLU A 27 -9.19 8.32 1.07
C GLU A 27 -8.15 9.30 1.61
N VAL A 28 -7.90 10.40 0.90
CA VAL A 28 -7.00 11.47 1.37
C VAL A 28 -7.71 12.33 2.41
N VAL A 29 -7.28 12.26 3.67
CA VAL A 29 -7.88 13.04 4.77
C VAL A 29 -7.27 14.43 4.89
N SER A 30 -5.97 14.55 4.62
CA SER A 30 -5.24 15.82 4.67
C SER A 30 -4.17 15.82 3.58
N VAL A 31 -3.80 17.01 3.09
CA VAL A 31 -2.80 17.21 2.04
C VAL A 31 -1.56 17.97 2.50
N SER A 32 -1.55 18.50 3.73
CA SER A 32 -0.39 19.20 4.31
C SER A 32 -0.42 19.15 5.84
N PRO A 33 0.14 18.09 6.47
CA PRO A 33 0.82 16.93 5.88
C PRO A 33 -0.15 15.94 5.22
N VAL A 34 0.34 15.15 4.24
CA VAL A 34 -0.50 14.17 3.53
C VAL A 34 -0.85 13.00 4.44
N GLU A 35 -2.14 12.77 4.66
CA GLU A 35 -2.65 11.66 5.45
C GLU A 35 -3.67 10.88 4.63
N ILE A 36 -3.58 9.55 4.66
CA ILE A 36 -4.53 8.67 3.98
C ILE A 36 -5.25 7.78 4.99
N LYS A 37 -6.53 7.53 4.74
CA LYS A 37 -7.38 6.63 5.50
C LYS A 37 -7.66 5.41 4.65
N LEU A 38 -7.32 4.21 5.14
CA LEU A 38 -7.60 2.98 4.40
C LEU A 38 -9.09 2.66 4.46
N ASN A 39 -9.72 2.37 3.32
CA ASN A 39 -11.16 2.12 3.27
C ASN A 39 -11.58 0.82 3.97
N GLU A 40 -10.65 -0.13 4.12
CA GLU A 40 -10.90 -1.38 4.85
C GLU A 40 -11.04 -1.18 6.36
N ASN A 41 -10.56 -0.06 6.91
CA ASN A 41 -10.61 0.20 8.34
C ASN A 41 -10.67 1.70 8.65
N GLU A 42 -11.86 2.18 9.02
CA GLU A 42 -12.14 3.60 9.23
C GLU A 42 -11.29 4.28 10.33
N LYS A 43 -10.55 3.51 11.14
CA LYS A 43 -9.74 4.01 12.25
C LYS A 43 -8.26 4.13 11.92
N LEU A 44 -7.79 3.58 10.80
CA LEU A 44 -6.36 3.54 10.47
C LEU A 44 -6.01 4.74 9.57
N ILE A 45 -5.47 5.80 10.18
CA ILE A 45 -4.91 6.94 9.48
C ILE A 45 -3.40 6.73 9.37
N ILE A 46 -2.89 6.73 8.13
CA ILE A 46 -1.47 6.59 7.87
C ILE A 46 -0.84 8.00 7.83
N PRO A 47 0.18 8.26 8.67
CA PRO A 47 0.89 9.54 8.68
C PRO A 47 1.80 9.68 7.45
N SER A 48 2.11 10.92 7.09
CA SER A 48 2.94 11.28 5.93
C SER A 48 4.29 10.57 5.87
N ASP A 49 4.87 10.26 7.03
CA ASP A 49 6.21 9.67 7.14
C ASP A 49 6.28 8.25 6.55
N LEU A 50 5.15 7.55 6.50
CA LEU A 50 5.04 6.21 5.94
C LEU A 50 4.58 6.23 4.48
N ILE A 51 4.29 7.40 3.91
CA ILE A 51 3.69 7.54 2.58
C ILE A 51 4.73 7.99 1.56
N ILE A 52 4.83 7.23 0.48
CA ILE A 52 5.64 7.56 -0.69
C ILE A 52 4.71 8.08 -1.78
N ILE A 53 4.87 9.36 -2.12
CA ILE A 53 4.04 10.06 -3.10
C ILE A 53 4.78 10.19 -4.44
N PRO A 54 4.20 9.71 -5.56
CA PRO A 54 4.73 9.94 -6.91
C PRO A 54 4.87 11.43 -7.24
N LYS A 55 5.87 11.79 -8.06
CA LYS A 55 6.15 13.18 -8.43
C LYS A 55 4.94 13.92 -9.03
N ARG A 56 4.10 13.21 -9.80
CA ARG A 56 2.92 13.78 -10.47
C ARG A 56 1.78 14.17 -9.52
N LEU A 57 1.72 13.54 -8.34
CA LEU A 57 0.67 13.72 -7.32
C LEU A 57 1.09 14.70 -6.22
N ARG A 58 2.32 15.21 -6.26
CA ARG A 58 2.84 16.19 -5.29
C ARG A 58 2.28 17.58 -5.57
N ALA A 59 2.39 18.45 -4.57
CA ALA A 59 2.02 19.85 -4.68
C ALA A 59 2.72 20.53 -5.88
N GLY A 60 1.93 21.09 -6.79
CA GLY A 60 2.41 21.69 -8.04
C GLY A 60 2.60 20.73 -9.23
N GLY A 61 2.18 19.46 -9.11
CA GLY A 61 2.04 18.54 -10.25
C GLY A 61 0.71 18.72 -10.98
N ASP A 62 0.61 18.19 -12.21
CA ASP A 62 -0.61 18.26 -13.02
C ASP A 62 -1.82 17.59 -12.34
N GLU A 63 -1.58 16.62 -11.45
CA GLU A 63 -2.60 15.85 -10.72
C GLU A 63 -2.38 15.93 -9.20
N GLU A 64 -2.17 17.13 -8.66
CA GLU A 64 -2.01 17.34 -7.21
C GLU A 64 -3.16 16.71 -6.40
N LEU A 65 -2.81 15.97 -5.33
CA LEU A 65 -3.78 15.33 -4.42
C LEU A 65 -4.67 16.36 -3.74
N LYS A 66 -5.97 16.06 -3.66
CA LYS A 66 -6.96 16.88 -2.94
C LYS A 66 -7.57 16.09 -1.80
N MET A 67 -7.98 16.81 -0.77
CA MET A 67 -8.71 16.24 0.35
C MET A 67 -10.04 15.62 -0.12
N GLY A 68 -10.35 14.42 0.36
CA GLY A 68 -11.53 13.63 0.01
C GLY A 68 -11.39 12.83 -1.29
N GLU A 69 -10.23 12.87 -1.97
CA GLU A 69 -10.01 12.03 -3.14
C GLU A 69 -9.72 10.58 -2.75
N ASN A 70 -10.24 9.66 -3.57
CA ASN A 70 -9.90 8.25 -3.48
C ASN A 70 -8.61 7.97 -4.25
N VAL A 71 -7.73 7.21 -3.62
CA VAL A 71 -6.44 6.81 -4.17
C VAL A 71 -6.25 5.32 -4.00
N MET A 72 -5.53 4.72 -4.95
CA MET A 72 -5.07 3.35 -4.83
C MET A 72 -3.72 3.34 -4.12
N VAL A 73 -3.58 2.50 -3.09
CA VAL A 73 -2.38 2.44 -2.27
C VAL A 73 -1.84 1.03 -2.25
N VAL A 74 -0.51 0.92 -2.33
CA VAL A 74 0.22 -0.35 -2.17
C VAL A 74 0.89 -0.34 -0.81
N SER A 75 0.62 -1.34 0.01
CA SER A 75 1.38 -1.60 1.23
C SER A 75 2.43 -2.67 0.96
N LEU A 76 3.68 -2.43 1.40
CA LEU A 76 4.79 -3.37 1.30
C LEU A 76 4.97 -4.10 2.64
N LYS A 77 4.89 -5.44 2.63
CA LYS A 77 5.17 -6.25 3.83
C LYS A 77 6.67 -6.19 4.18
N GLY A 78 6.98 -5.98 5.46
CA GLY A 78 8.35 -5.93 5.97
C GLY A 78 8.92 -4.54 6.24
N GLY A 79 8.16 -3.46 6.02
CA GLY A 79 8.63 -2.09 6.31
C GLY A 79 7.54 -1.01 6.49
N GLN A 80 6.25 -1.39 6.55
CA GLN A 80 5.10 -0.49 6.71
C GLN A 80 5.20 0.82 5.88
N SER A 81 5.63 0.70 4.64
CA SER A 81 5.61 1.81 3.69
C SER A 81 4.39 1.69 2.78
N PHE A 82 3.71 2.81 2.56
CA PHE A 82 2.54 2.93 1.71
C PHE A 82 2.90 3.75 0.48
N PHE A 83 2.72 3.17 -0.71
CA PHE A 83 2.97 3.86 -1.97
C PHE A 83 1.64 4.22 -2.62
N ILE A 84 1.43 5.50 -2.92
CA ILE A 84 0.25 5.93 -3.69
C ILE A 84 0.47 5.56 -5.15
N LEU A 85 -0.32 4.63 -5.67
CA LEU A 85 -0.25 4.19 -7.05
C LEU A 85 -0.83 5.24 -7.98
N ASP A 86 -2.10 5.60 -7.77
CA ASP A 86 -2.84 6.56 -8.60
C ASP A 86 -4.12 7.02 -7.90
N LYS A 87 -4.79 8.03 -8.48
CA LYS A 87 -6.15 8.42 -8.11
C LYS A 87 -7.18 7.48 -8.76
N ILE A 88 -8.34 7.33 -8.14
CA ILE A 88 -9.45 6.48 -8.62
C ILE A 88 -10.76 7.26 -8.70
#